data_AF-A0A8T2G3G8-F1
#
_entry.id   AF-A0A8T2G3G8-F1
#
_cell.length_a   1.000
_cell.length_b   1.000
_cell.length_c   1.000
_cell.angle_alpha   90.00
_cell.angle_beta   90.00
_cell.angle_gamma   90.00
#
_symmetry.space_group_name_H-M   'P 1'
#
loop_
_entity.id
_entity.type
_entity.pdbx_description
1 polymer ?
#
loop_
_entity_poly.entity_id
_entity_poly.type
_entity_poly.pdbx_seq_one_letter_code
_entity_poly.pdbx_strand_id
1 'polypeptide(L)'
;MAIPVTRMMVPHAIPSLRLSHPNPSRVDFLCRCAPSEIQPLRPELSLSVGIHAIPHPDKVEKGGEDAFFVSSYRGGVMAVADGVSGWAEQDVDPSLFSKELMANASRLVDDQEVRYDPGFLIDKAHTATTSRGSATIILAMLEEVGILKIGNVGDCGLKLLREGQIIFATAPQEHYFDCPYQLSSEGSAQTYLDASFSIVEVQKGDVIVMGSDGLFDNVFDHEIVSIVTKHTDVAESCMYMYIPSLLIFSK
;
A
#
# COMPACT_ATOMS: atom_id res chain seq x y z
N MET A 1 29.37 -27.20 -44.93
CA MET A 1 28.87 -27.92 -46.12
C MET A 1 28.09 -29.12 -45.61
N ALA A 2 26.88 -29.49 -46.03
CA ALA A 2 25.93 -28.96 -47.01
C ALA A 2 24.56 -29.60 -46.71
N ILE A 3 23.49 -28.95 -47.19
CA ILE A 3 22.08 -29.36 -47.19
C ILE A 3 21.86 -30.54 -48.18
N PRO A 4 20.78 -31.32 -48.04
CA PRO A 4 19.89 -31.60 -49.19
C PRO A 4 18.41 -31.50 -48.76
N VAL A 5 17.51 -30.71 -49.37
CA VAL A 5 16.94 -30.62 -50.74
C VAL A 5 16.12 -31.85 -51.19
N THR A 6 14.86 -31.50 -51.47
CA THR A 6 13.60 -32.18 -51.82
C THR A 6 13.55 -32.86 -53.20
N ARG A 7 12.57 -33.76 -53.40
CA ARG A 7 11.95 -34.14 -54.70
C ARG A 7 10.50 -34.61 -54.44
N MET A 8 9.42 -33.89 -54.83
CA MET A 8 8.65 -33.89 -56.11
C MET A 8 8.11 -35.28 -56.53
N MET A 9 6.87 -35.56 -56.98
CA MET A 9 5.76 -34.86 -57.70
C MET A 9 4.48 -35.79 -57.70
N VAL A 10 3.20 -35.35 -57.51
CA VAL A 10 2.09 -34.93 -58.47
C VAL A 10 1.34 -36.11 -59.17
N PRO A 11 0.04 -36.09 -59.63
CA PRO A 11 -1.29 -35.57 -59.15
C PRO A 11 -2.56 -36.48 -59.48
N HIS A 12 -3.78 -35.93 -59.29
CA HIS A 12 -5.09 -36.12 -60.02
C HIS A 12 -6.35 -36.73 -59.32
N ALA A 13 -7.25 -35.82 -58.89
CA ALA A 13 -8.70 -35.60 -59.18
C ALA A 13 -9.84 -36.69 -59.17
N ILE A 14 -10.83 -36.48 -58.24
CA ILE A 14 -12.34 -36.39 -58.37
C ILE A 14 -13.14 -37.68 -58.75
N PRO A 15 -14.47 -37.92 -58.45
CA PRO A 15 -15.54 -37.23 -57.64
C PRO A 15 -16.21 -38.16 -56.56
N SER A 16 -17.07 -37.73 -55.63
CA SER A 16 -18.52 -37.45 -55.85
C SER A 16 -19.28 -37.19 -54.54
N LEU A 17 -20.23 -36.26 -54.60
CA LEU A 17 -21.24 -35.94 -53.59
C LEU A 17 -22.44 -36.90 -53.68
N ARG A 18 -23.03 -37.28 -52.54
CA ARG A 18 -24.49 -37.37 -52.34
C ARG A 18 -24.82 -37.37 -50.84
N LEU A 19 -25.52 -36.32 -50.40
CA LEU A 19 -26.22 -36.24 -49.12
C LEU A 19 -27.51 -37.08 -49.18
N SER A 20 -27.86 -37.69 -48.05
CA SER A 20 -29.25 -37.99 -47.70
C SER A 20 -29.45 -37.74 -46.20
N HIS A 21 -30.23 -36.72 -45.86
CA HIS A 21 -30.78 -36.50 -44.52
C HIS A 21 -31.88 -37.54 -44.20
N PRO A 22 -32.05 -37.88 -42.92
CA PRO A 22 -33.38 -37.75 -42.32
C PRO A 22 -33.38 -36.96 -41.00
N ASN A 23 -34.55 -36.36 -40.74
CA ASN A 23 -34.93 -35.38 -39.72
C ASN A 23 -34.98 -35.96 -38.28
N PRO A 24 -35.02 -35.10 -37.23
CA PRO A 24 -34.67 -35.43 -35.85
C PRO A 24 -35.87 -35.79 -34.97
N SER A 25 -35.62 -36.61 -33.95
CA SER A 25 -36.44 -36.67 -32.74
C SER A 25 -35.61 -36.14 -31.56
N ARG A 26 -36.16 -35.08 -30.92
CA ARG A 26 -35.63 -34.39 -29.74
C ARG A 26 -35.46 -35.35 -28.56
N VAL A 27 -34.31 -35.26 -27.90
CA VAL A 27 -34.13 -35.71 -26.52
C VAL A 27 -33.58 -34.53 -25.73
N ASP A 28 -34.45 -33.89 -24.95
CA ASP A 28 -34.09 -32.77 -24.07
C ASP A 28 -33.30 -33.31 -22.87
N PHE A 29 -31.97 -33.13 -22.89
CA PHE A 29 -31.14 -33.25 -21.69
C PHE A 29 -31.22 -31.93 -20.91
N LEU A 30 -32.12 -31.87 -19.94
CA LEU A 30 -32.16 -30.79 -18.95
C LEU A 30 -30.99 -30.97 -17.96
N CYS A 31 -29.84 -30.37 -18.27
CA CYS A 31 -28.80 -30.12 -17.29
C CYS A 31 -29.27 -28.96 -16.39
N ARG A 32 -29.70 -29.29 -15.16
CA ARG A 32 -29.96 -28.27 -14.13
C ARG A 32 -28.63 -27.83 -13.55
N CYS A 33 -28.06 -26.75 -14.07
CA CYS A 33 -27.08 -25.98 -13.32
C CYS A 33 -27.81 -25.35 -12.13
N ALA A 34 -27.42 -25.73 -10.90
CA ALA A 34 -27.82 -24.97 -9.73
C ALA A 34 -27.33 -23.52 -9.92
N PRO A 35 -28.15 -22.49 -9.63
CA PRO A 35 -27.65 -21.13 -9.63
C PRO A 35 -26.52 -21.05 -8.61
N SER A 36 -25.33 -20.68 -9.06
CA SER A 36 -24.25 -20.25 -8.20
C SER A 36 -24.82 -19.19 -7.27
N GLU A 37 -24.83 -19.47 -5.97
CA GLU A 37 -25.20 -18.50 -4.94
C GLU A 37 -24.40 -17.23 -5.22
N ILE A 38 -25.12 -16.16 -5.56
CA ILE A 38 -24.53 -14.83 -5.70
C ILE A 38 -24.03 -14.50 -4.30
N GLN A 39 -22.73 -14.65 -4.07
CA GLN A 39 -22.11 -14.11 -2.87
C GLN A 39 -22.53 -12.65 -2.79
N PRO A 40 -23.09 -12.17 -1.67
CA PRO A 40 -23.47 -10.78 -1.55
C PRO A 40 -22.23 -9.94 -1.88
N LEU A 41 -22.35 -9.01 -2.84
CA LEU A 41 -21.27 -8.06 -3.12
C LEU A 41 -20.84 -7.46 -1.80
N ARG A 42 -19.59 -7.71 -1.37
CA ARG A 42 -19.02 -7.02 -0.22
C ARG A 42 -19.19 -5.51 -0.49
N PRO A 43 -19.68 -4.72 0.48
CA PRO A 43 -19.77 -3.28 0.29
C PRO A 43 -18.39 -2.74 -0.02
N GLU A 44 -18.33 -1.86 -1.03
CA GLU A 44 -17.11 -1.19 -1.46
C GLU A 44 -16.55 -0.37 -0.29
N LEU A 45 -15.35 -0.72 0.18
CA LEU A 45 -14.69 -0.01 1.29
C LEU A 45 -13.85 1.16 0.77
N SER A 46 -13.92 2.28 1.49
CA SER A 46 -13.12 3.48 1.22
C SER A 46 -12.60 4.10 2.49
N LEU A 47 -11.42 4.71 2.41
CA LEU A 47 -10.80 5.41 3.52
C LEU A 47 -11.41 6.80 3.73
N SER A 48 -11.66 7.14 5.00
CA SER A 48 -12.01 8.47 5.50
C SER A 48 -10.93 8.90 6.49
N VAL A 49 -10.11 9.87 6.10
CA VAL A 49 -8.82 10.10 6.76
C VAL A 49 -8.80 11.42 7.52
N GLY A 50 -8.40 11.36 8.79
CA GLY A 50 -7.97 12.52 9.58
C GLY A 50 -6.45 12.54 9.70
N ILE A 51 -5.85 13.73 9.72
CA ILE A 51 -4.40 13.89 9.82
C ILE A 51 -4.07 14.96 10.85
N HIS A 52 -3.09 14.68 11.70
CA HIS A 52 -2.50 15.67 12.58
C HIS A 52 -0.98 15.50 12.63
N ALA A 53 -0.24 16.59 12.42
CA ALA A 53 1.21 16.58 12.42
C ALA A 53 1.71 17.66 13.38
N ILE A 54 2.49 17.26 14.38
CA ILE A 54 3.09 18.14 15.38
C ILE A 54 4.60 18.02 15.22
N PRO A 55 5.30 19.02 14.65
CA PRO A 55 6.75 18.96 14.55
C PRO A 55 7.42 18.93 15.94
N HIS A 56 8.61 18.35 16.02
CA HIS A 56 9.48 18.54 17.20
C HIS A 56 9.61 20.04 17.52
N PRO A 57 9.57 20.48 18.80
CA PRO A 57 9.57 21.90 19.18
C PRO A 57 10.69 22.73 18.51
N ASP A 58 11.90 22.17 18.43
CA ASP A 58 13.05 22.84 17.82
C ASP A 58 12.99 22.93 16.28
N LYS A 59 12.03 22.23 15.65
CA LYS A 59 11.89 22.09 14.20
C LYS A 59 10.57 22.69 13.67
N VAL A 60 9.77 23.31 14.54
CA VAL A 60 8.46 23.89 14.18
C VAL A 60 8.58 24.93 13.07
N GLU A 61 9.60 25.79 13.11
CA GLU A 61 9.80 26.82 12.07
C GLU A 61 10.07 26.22 10.68
N LYS A 62 10.59 24.99 10.61
CA LYS A 62 10.86 24.25 9.37
C LYS A 62 9.73 23.27 8.99
N GLY A 63 8.71 23.15 9.84
CA GLY A 63 7.57 22.25 9.64
C GLY A 63 7.86 20.78 9.92
N GLY A 64 8.95 20.45 10.62
CA GLY A 64 9.33 19.07 10.91
C GLY A 64 10.00 18.33 9.73
N GLU A 65 10.34 17.08 9.99
CA GLU A 65 11.06 16.17 9.08
C GLU A 65 10.15 15.06 8.54
N ASP A 66 9.07 14.77 9.24
CA ASP A 66 8.00 13.89 8.78
C ASP A 66 7.28 14.49 7.56
N ALA A 67 6.86 13.60 6.68
CA ALA A 67 6.00 13.90 5.56
C ALA A 67 4.94 12.80 5.42
N PHE A 68 3.81 13.12 4.80
CA PHE A 68 2.75 12.17 4.53
C PHE A 68 2.06 12.48 3.21
N PHE A 69 1.34 11.51 2.66
CA PHE A 69 0.33 11.79 1.64
C PHE A 69 -0.89 10.90 1.82
N VAL A 70 -2.00 11.37 1.26
CA VAL A 70 -3.28 10.65 1.19
C VAL A 70 -3.87 10.80 -0.19
N SER A 71 -4.46 9.72 -0.69
CA SER A 71 -5.15 9.69 -1.97
C SER A 71 -6.43 8.88 -1.85
N SER A 72 -7.47 9.30 -2.57
CA SER A 72 -8.72 8.53 -2.71
C SER A 72 -8.66 7.52 -3.86
N TYR A 73 -7.47 7.20 -4.38
CA TYR A 73 -7.31 6.24 -5.47
C TYR A 73 -7.74 4.83 -5.00
N ARG A 74 -8.72 4.24 -5.72
CA ARG A 74 -9.42 2.99 -5.36
C ARG A 74 -10.10 3.10 -3.98
N GLY A 75 -9.84 2.14 -3.07
CA GLY A 75 -10.31 2.22 -1.69
C GLY A 75 -9.57 3.27 -0.85
N GLY A 76 -8.47 3.82 -1.37
CA GLY A 76 -7.68 4.88 -0.75
C GLY A 76 -6.27 4.42 -0.42
N VAL A 77 -5.36 5.39 -0.33
CA VAL A 77 -3.94 5.20 -0.05
C VAL A 77 -3.50 6.23 0.98
N MET A 78 -2.68 5.79 1.91
CA MET A 78 -2.05 6.64 2.93
C MET A 78 -0.57 6.24 3.05
N ALA A 79 0.30 7.22 3.22
CA ALA A 79 1.71 6.97 3.52
C ALA A 79 2.26 8.01 4.50
N VAL A 80 3.24 7.59 5.29
CA VAL A 80 4.04 8.43 6.17
C VAL A 80 5.51 8.11 5.89
N ALA A 81 6.36 9.12 5.87
CA ALA A 81 7.79 8.99 5.82
C ALA A 81 8.43 9.90 6.87
N ASP A 82 9.41 9.38 7.61
CA ASP A 82 10.15 10.14 8.61
C ASP A 82 11.57 10.41 8.12
N GLY A 83 11.94 11.68 8.03
CA GLY A 83 13.26 12.12 7.60
C GLY A 83 14.30 11.93 8.69
N VAL A 84 15.38 11.21 8.39
CA VAL A 84 16.40 10.87 9.39
C VAL A 84 17.18 12.12 9.83
N SER A 85 17.03 12.52 11.10
CA SER A 85 17.58 13.78 11.61
C SER A 85 19.10 13.93 11.50
N GLY A 86 19.85 12.82 11.48
CA GLY A 86 21.32 12.82 11.42
C GLY A 86 21.91 13.53 10.19
N TRP A 87 21.14 13.70 9.12
CA TRP A 87 21.57 14.44 7.93
C TRP A 87 21.91 15.91 8.20
N ALA A 88 21.33 16.50 9.25
CA ALA A 88 21.66 17.86 9.66
C ALA A 88 23.13 18.04 10.05
N GLU A 89 23.81 16.97 10.53
CA GLU A 89 25.25 17.00 10.85
C GLU A 89 26.15 17.13 9.60
N GLN A 90 25.59 16.84 8.42
CA GLN A 90 26.26 16.96 7.13
C GLN A 90 25.78 18.17 6.32
N ASP A 91 25.16 19.15 6.98
CA ASP A 91 24.56 20.35 6.36
C ASP A 91 23.51 20.01 5.27
N VAL A 92 22.83 18.86 5.41
CA VAL A 92 21.70 18.45 4.56
C VAL A 92 20.40 18.65 5.34
N ASP A 93 19.39 19.26 4.72
CA ASP A 93 18.07 19.43 5.34
C ASP A 93 17.34 18.07 5.39
N PRO A 94 17.14 17.49 6.59
CA PRO A 94 16.56 16.15 6.75
C PRO A 94 15.11 16.04 6.26
N SER A 95 14.42 17.17 6.09
CA SER A 95 13.02 17.17 5.66
C SER A 95 12.83 17.07 4.14
N LEU A 96 13.88 17.32 3.33
CA LEU A 96 13.74 17.37 1.88
C LEU A 96 13.47 15.99 1.27
N PHE A 97 14.19 14.97 1.74
CA PHE A 97 14.06 13.60 1.22
C PHE A 97 12.67 13.02 1.47
N SER A 98 12.18 13.08 2.71
CA SER A 98 10.85 12.58 3.09
C SER A 98 9.73 13.32 2.33
N LYS A 99 9.80 14.66 2.24
CA LYS A 99 8.81 15.48 1.52
C LYS A 99 8.79 15.17 0.01
N GLU A 100 9.95 15.06 -0.63
CA GLU A 100 10.02 14.70 -2.06
C GLU A 100 9.56 13.26 -2.30
N LEU A 101 9.93 12.32 -1.41
CA LEU A 101 9.49 10.92 -1.48
C LEU A 101 7.96 10.82 -1.44
N MET A 102 7.30 11.51 -0.50
CA MET A 102 5.84 11.55 -0.41
C MET A 102 5.19 12.24 -1.62
N ALA A 103 5.78 13.32 -2.12
CA ALA A 103 5.29 14.00 -3.32
C ALA A 103 5.36 13.09 -4.57
N ASN A 104 6.47 12.36 -4.74
CA ASN A 104 6.63 11.39 -5.81
C ASN A 104 5.67 10.21 -5.68
N ALA A 105 5.51 9.65 -4.48
CA ALA A 105 4.53 8.59 -4.22
C ALA A 105 3.10 9.05 -4.55
N SER A 106 2.72 10.25 -4.12
CA SER A 106 1.41 10.82 -4.46
C SER A 106 1.21 11.00 -5.96
N ARG A 107 2.25 11.41 -6.71
CA ARG A 107 2.18 11.62 -8.16
C ARG A 107 2.12 10.31 -8.94
N LEU A 108 2.68 9.23 -8.40
CA LEU A 108 2.86 7.95 -9.08
C LEU A 108 1.84 6.88 -8.64
N VAL A 109 0.97 7.19 -7.67
CA VAL A 109 0.04 6.23 -7.06
C VAL A 109 -0.90 5.53 -8.06
N ASP A 110 -1.26 6.20 -9.16
CA ASP A 110 -2.15 5.69 -10.21
C ASP A 110 -1.41 5.15 -11.46
N ASP A 111 -0.07 5.12 -11.41
CA ASP A 111 0.76 4.59 -12.48
C ASP A 111 0.55 3.07 -12.64
N GLN A 112 0.30 2.61 -13.86
CA GLN A 112 -0.02 1.21 -14.14
C GLN A 112 1.09 0.23 -13.75
N GLU A 113 2.35 0.68 -13.73
CA GLU A 113 3.49 -0.15 -13.32
C GLU A 113 3.52 -0.40 -11.82
N VAL A 114 2.88 0.45 -11.00
CA VAL A 114 2.73 0.23 -9.55
C VAL A 114 1.87 -1.01 -9.28
N ARG A 115 0.96 -1.38 -10.19
CA ARG A 115 0.12 -2.59 -10.10
C ARG A 115 -0.65 -2.72 -8.77
N TYR A 116 -0.92 -1.57 -8.13
CA TYR A 116 -1.51 -1.52 -6.80
C TYR A 116 -0.77 -2.39 -5.77
N ASP A 117 0.56 -2.34 -5.84
CA ASP A 117 1.50 -3.02 -4.96
C ASP A 117 2.35 -1.96 -4.22
N PRO A 118 2.41 -2.01 -2.88
CA PRO A 118 3.14 -1.00 -2.11
C PRO A 118 4.64 -1.01 -2.42
N GLY A 119 5.24 -2.17 -2.73
CA GLY A 119 6.66 -2.27 -3.03
C GLY A 119 7.02 -1.52 -4.32
N PHE A 120 6.21 -1.68 -5.37
CA PHE A 120 6.44 -0.94 -6.62
C PHE A 120 6.19 0.57 -6.48
N LEU A 121 5.25 1.00 -5.63
CA LEU A 121 5.08 2.43 -5.37
C LEU A 121 6.28 3.00 -4.61
N ILE A 122 6.77 2.28 -3.60
CA ILE A 122 7.98 2.65 -2.85
C ILE A 122 9.18 2.76 -3.79
N ASP A 123 9.42 1.74 -4.63
CA ASP A 123 10.52 1.70 -5.59
C ASP A 123 10.49 2.90 -6.56
N LYS A 124 9.33 3.14 -7.18
CA LYS A 124 9.19 4.24 -8.14
C LYS A 124 9.31 5.61 -7.48
N ALA A 125 8.74 5.79 -6.29
CA ALA A 125 8.85 7.03 -5.55
C ALA A 125 10.30 7.32 -5.11
N HIS A 126 11.00 6.31 -4.61
CA HIS A 126 12.41 6.40 -4.21
C HIS A 126 13.31 6.68 -5.42
N THR A 127 13.12 5.94 -6.52
CA THR A 127 13.87 6.16 -7.78
C THR A 127 13.68 7.57 -8.34
N ALA A 128 12.50 8.17 -8.16
CA ALA A 128 12.19 9.52 -8.59
C ALA A 128 12.69 10.62 -7.63
N THR A 129 13.16 10.25 -6.43
CA THR A 129 13.59 11.20 -5.40
C THR A 129 15.05 11.58 -5.61
N THR A 130 15.32 12.88 -5.71
CA THR A 130 16.64 13.43 -6.03
C THR A 130 17.29 14.21 -4.89
N SER A 131 16.50 14.63 -3.90
CA SER A 131 16.99 15.27 -2.68
C SER A 131 17.98 14.36 -1.96
N ARG A 132 19.03 14.96 -1.41
CA ARG A 132 19.94 14.25 -0.50
C ARG A 132 19.23 14.04 0.83
N GLY A 133 19.45 12.87 1.43
CA GLY A 133 18.83 12.47 2.69
C GLY A 133 18.51 10.98 2.74
N SER A 134 17.79 10.60 3.77
CA SER A 134 17.14 9.30 3.93
C SER A 134 15.88 9.46 4.75
N ALA A 135 14.98 8.48 4.60
CA ALA A 135 13.76 8.41 5.39
C ALA A 135 13.32 6.97 5.63
N THR A 136 12.64 6.76 6.74
CA THR A 136 11.76 5.59 6.92
C THR A 136 10.46 5.84 6.12
N ILE A 137 9.72 4.78 5.82
CA ILE A 137 8.46 4.90 5.10
C ILE A 137 7.51 3.76 5.45
N ILE A 138 6.25 4.09 5.70
CA ILE A 138 5.15 3.15 5.69
C ILE A 138 4.08 3.59 4.70
N LEU A 139 3.54 2.63 3.95
CA LEU A 139 2.53 2.84 2.92
C LEU A 139 1.42 1.79 3.12
N ALA A 140 0.16 2.23 3.13
CA ALA A 140 -1.01 1.36 3.15
C ALA A 140 -1.96 1.69 1.99
N MET A 141 -2.34 0.65 1.23
CA MET A 141 -3.19 0.74 0.04
C MET A 141 -4.42 -0.16 0.24
N LEU A 142 -5.62 0.44 0.29
CA LEU A 142 -6.87 -0.28 0.49
C LEU A 142 -7.50 -0.66 -0.85
N GLU A 143 -7.70 -1.94 -1.09
CA GLU A 143 -8.60 -2.40 -2.14
C GLU A 143 -10.05 -2.33 -1.68
N GLU A 144 -10.94 -1.95 -2.60
CA GLU A 144 -12.40 -1.82 -2.40
C GLU A 144 -13.07 -3.07 -1.81
N VAL A 145 -12.47 -4.25 -2.00
CA VAL A 145 -12.93 -5.54 -1.48
C VAL A 145 -12.54 -5.81 -0.02
N GLY A 146 -11.87 -4.85 0.63
CA GLY A 146 -11.44 -4.91 2.03
C GLY A 146 -10.10 -5.59 2.25
N ILE A 147 -9.18 -5.46 1.29
CA ILE A 147 -7.80 -5.93 1.43
C ILE A 147 -6.88 -4.72 1.59
N LEU A 148 -6.25 -4.60 2.76
CA LEU A 148 -5.24 -3.58 3.04
C LEU A 148 -3.85 -4.17 2.79
N LYS A 149 -3.15 -3.64 1.78
CA LYS A 149 -1.75 -3.98 1.49
C LYS A 149 -0.84 -2.95 2.13
N ILE A 150 0.15 -3.41 2.88
CA ILE A 150 1.06 -2.57 3.65
C ILE A 150 2.48 -2.88 3.21
N GLY A 151 3.28 -1.84 2.96
CA GLY A 151 4.73 -1.92 2.80
C GLY A 151 5.39 -0.97 3.78
N ASN A 152 6.38 -1.46 4.53
CA ASN A 152 7.11 -0.67 5.52
C ASN A 152 8.63 -0.84 5.31
N VAL A 153 9.39 0.24 5.47
CA VAL A 153 10.85 0.27 5.56
C VAL A 153 11.20 1.17 6.74
N GLY A 154 11.69 0.58 7.82
CA GLY A 154 12.03 1.30 9.05
C GLY A 154 11.03 1.07 10.18
N ASP A 155 10.87 2.06 11.04
CA ASP A 155 10.14 2.03 12.31
C ASP A 155 8.87 2.89 12.33
N CYS A 156 8.51 3.53 11.21
CA CYS A 156 7.12 3.93 10.98
C CYS A 156 6.17 2.74 11.24
N GLY A 157 4.96 3.03 11.73
CA GLY A 157 4.06 2.00 12.24
C GLY A 157 2.62 2.12 11.77
N LEU A 158 1.92 0.98 11.76
CA LEU A 158 0.48 0.89 11.54
C LEU A 158 -0.12 -0.08 12.55
N LYS A 159 -1.22 0.34 13.19
CA LYS A 159 -2.08 -0.49 14.05
C LYS A 159 -3.50 -0.50 13.50
N LEU A 160 -4.10 -1.69 13.40
CA LEU A 160 -5.49 -1.88 13.01
C LEU A 160 -6.30 -2.22 14.25
N LEU A 161 -7.33 -1.43 14.53
CA LEU A 161 -8.23 -1.62 15.64
C LEU A 161 -9.61 -2.06 15.15
N ARG A 162 -10.20 -3.04 15.83
CA ARG A 162 -11.57 -3.52 15.62
C ARG A 162 -12.22 -3.71 16.97
N GLU A 163 -13.40 -3.13 17.16
CA GLU A 163 -14.19 -3.28 18.40
C GLU A 163 -13.39 -2.98 19.69
N GLY A 164 -12.52 -1.97 19.64
CA GLY A 164 -11.70 -1.55 20.79
C GLY A 164 -10.49 -2.44 21.08
N GLN A 165 -10.07 -3.29 20.14
CA GLN A 165 -8.89 -4.14 20.26
C GLN A 165 -7.96 -3.94 19.07
N ILE A 166 -6.65 -3.92 19.31
CA ILE A 166 -5.64 -3.96 18.24
C ILE A 166 -5.60 -5.40 17.71
N ILE A 167 -6.03 -5.59 16.47
CA ILE A 167 -6.07 -6.90 15.81
C ILE A 167 -4.87 -7.14 14.90
N PHE A 168 -4.14 -6.08 14.53
CA PHE A 168 -2.91 -6.14 13.77
C PHE A 168 -2.01 -4.95 14.10
N ALA A 169 -0.71 -5.17 14.11
CA ALA A 169 0.31 -4.12 14.22
C ALA A 169 1.53 -4.51 13.36
N THR A 170 2.14 -3.55 12.69
CA THR A 170 3.44 -3.74 12.04
C THR A 170 4.55 -3.88 13.07
N ALA A 171 5.64 -4.54 12.68
CA ALA A 171 6.87 -4.59 13.47
C ALA A 171 7.91 -3.63 12.88
N PRO A 172 8.64 -2.87 13.72
CA PRO A 172 9.71 -2.00 13.25
C PRO A 172 10.87 -2.80 12.65
N GLN A 173 11.58 -2.20 11.71
CA GLN A 173 12.77 -2.76 11.07
C GLN A 173 13.99 -1.90 11.40
N GLU A 174 14.96 -2.47 12.09
CA GLU A 174 16.13 -1.77 12.61
C GLU A 174 17.41 -2.61 12.41
N HIS A 175 18.54 -1.93 12.25
CA HIS A 175 19.86 -2.57 12.31
C HIS A 175 20.28 -2.84 13.76
N TYR A 176 19.97 -1.88 14.63
CA TYR A 176 20.14 -1.89 16.07
C TYR A 176 19.27 -0.77 16.65
N PHE A 177 19.15 -0.71 17.97
CA PHE A 177 18.33 0.28 18.68
C PHE A 177 18.58 1.71 18.17
N ASP A 178 17.49 2.40 17.79
CA ASP A 178 17.50 3.79 17.28
C ASP A 178 18.25 3.96 15.94
N CYS A 179 18.35 2.88 15.16
CA CYS A 179 18.93 2.89 13.82
C CYS A 179 18.03 2.10 12.84
N PRO A 180 16.95 2.74 12.34
CA PRO A 180 16.00 2.08 11.48
C PRO A 180 16.55 1.77 10.09
N TYR A 181 15.93 0.79 9.46
CA TYR A 181 16.00 0.63 8.02
C TYR A 181 15.48 1.89 7.34
N GLN A 182 16.11 2.30 6.25
CA GLN A 182 15.79 3.56 5.61
C GLN A 182 16.10 3.53 4.12
N LEU A 183 15.26 4.20 3.33
CA LEU A 183 15.55 4.51 1.95
C LEU A 183 16.47 5.73 1.93
N SER A 184 17.47 5.76 1.05
CA SER A 184 18.43 6.85 1.00
C SER A 184 18.78 7.27 -0.41
N SER A 185 19.23 8.51 -0.54
CA SER A 185 19.97 9.01 -1.71
C SER A 185 21.32 8.32 -1.91
N GLU A 186 21.85 7.62 -0.90
CA GLU A 186 23.13 6.89 -0.96
C GLU A 186 22.94 5.39 -1.25
N GLY A 187 23.81 4.83 -2.11
CA GLY A 187 23.63 3.49 -2.68
C GLY A 187 23.87 2.30 -1.74
N SER A 188 24.25 2.52 -0.48
CA SER A 188 24.46 1.46 0.52
C SER A 188 23.25 1.22 1.44
N ALA A 189 22.17 1.98 1.25
CA ALA A 189 20.97 1.89 2.09
C ALA A 189 19.99 0.80 1.64
N GLN A 190 18.87 0.66 2.36
CA GLN A 190 17.80 -0.26 2.01
C GLN A 190 17.07 0.19 0.74
N THR A 191 16.41 -0.77 0.11
CA THR A 191 15.54 -0.59 -1.05
C THR A 191 14.16 -1.16 -0.76
N TYR A 192 13.24 -1.05 -1.72
CA TYR A 192 11.91 -1.69 -1.59
C TYR A 192 11.99 -3.22 -1.41
N LEU A 193 13.10 -3.85 -1.78
CA LEU A 193 13.31 -5.30 -1.59
C LEU A 193 13.52 -5.68 -0.12
N ASP A 194 13.92 -4.72 0.71
CA ASP A 194 14.14 -4.89 2.14
C ASP A 194 12.87 -4.55 2.95
N ALA A 195 11.81 -4.10 2.28
CA ALA A 195 10.56 -3.73 2.91
C ALA A 195 9.85 -4.96 3.51
N SER A 196 9.23 -4.76 4.67
CA SER A 196 8.27 -5.71 5.21
C SER A 196 6.91 -5.49 4.57
N PHE A 197 6.31 -6.57 4.06
CA PHE A 197 5.00 -6.54 3.42
C PHE A 197 3.97 -7.31 4.24
N SER A 198 2.79 -6.72 4.40
CA SER A 198 1.65 -7.35 5.08
C SER A 198 0.38 -7.16 4.28
N ILE A 199 -0.51 -8.16 4.33
CA ILE A 199 -1.85 -8.09 3.75
C ILE A 199 -2.84 -8.42 4.86
N VAL A 200 -3.77 -7.51 5.12
CA VAL A 200 -4.74 -7.63 6.21
C VAL A 200 -6.15 -7.41 5.67
N GLU A 201 -7.09 -8.27 6.06
CA GLU A 201 -8.50 -8.06 5.75
C GLU A 201 -9.11 -7.02 6.70
N VAL A 202 -9.65 -5.96 6.12
CA VAL A 202 -10.35 -4.90 6.85
C VAL A 202 -11.85 -4.98 6.63
N GLN A 203 -12.59 -4.49 7.61
CA GLN A 203 -14.05 -4.47 7.62
C GLN A 203 -14.54 -3.05 7.90
N LYS A 204 -15.79 -2.79 7.54
CA LYS A 204 -16.45 -1.55 7.92
C LYS A 204 -16.45 -1.41 9.45
N GLY A 205 -16.07 -0.23 9.94
CA GLY A 205 -15.92 0.11 11.35
C GLY A 205 -14.52 -0.13 11.90
N ASP A 206 -13.61 -0.72 11.13
CA ASP A 206 -12.20 -0.81 11.53
C ASP A 206 -11.54 0.56 11.53
N VAL A 207 -10.60 0.74 12.45
CA VAL A 207 -9.81 1.97 12.57
C VAL A 207 -8.35 1.65 12.30
N ILE A 208 -7.74 2.39 11.37
CA ILE A 208 -6.30 2.31 11.10
C ILE A 208 -5.65 3.51 11.77
N VAL A 209 -4.63 3.26 12.58
CA VAL A 209 -3.75 4.26 13.17
C VAL A 209 -2.38 4.07 12.55
N MET A 210 -1.88 5.08 11.84
CA MET A 210 -0.58 5.04 11.15
C MET A 210 0.22 6.30 11.48
N GLY A 211 1.53 6.18 11.64
CA GLY A 211 2.39 7.30 12.01
C GLY A 211 3.89 6.96 12.02
N SER A 212 4.71 7.94 12.37
CA SER A 212 6.15 7.77 12.62
C SER A 212 6.43 7.15 13.99
N ASP A 213 7.70 6.83 14.27
CA ASP A 213 8.21 6.45 15.59
C ASP A 213 7.88 7.50 16.67
N GLY A 214 7.86 8.79 16.30
CA GLY A 214 7.44 9.89 17.16
C GLY A 214 6.07 9.68 17.81
N LEU A 215 5.15 8.98 17.14
CA LEU A 215 3.88 8.53 17.75
C LEU A 215 4.07 7.30 18.64
N PHE A 216 4.64 6.22 18.09
CA PHE A 216 4.63 4.90 18.73
C PHE A 216 5.59 4.76 19.90
N ASP A 217 6.60 5.62 19.99
CA ASP A 217 7.50 5.69 21.15
C ASP A 217 6.90 6.46 22.32
N ASN A 218 5.92 7.33 22.04
CA ASN A 218 5.39 8.27 23.03
C ASN A 218 3.94 8.00 23.45
N VAL A 219 3.20 7.13 22.74
CA VAL A 219 1.82 6.74 23.09
C VAL A 219 1.71 5.24 23.24
N PHE A 220 1.27 4.77 24.41
CA PHE A 220 1.06 3.35 24.63
C PHE A 220 -0.21 2.85 23.92
N ASP A 221 -0.22 1.57 23.56
CA ASP A 221 -1.35 0.91 22.88
C ASP A 221 -2.71 1.14 23.57
N HIS A 222 -2.76 1.09 24.90
CA HIS A 222 -3.99 1.30 25.65
C HIS A 222 -4.50 2.76 25.58
N GLU A 223 -3.60 3.73 25.40
CA GLU A 223 -3.95 5.13 25.20
C GLU A 223 -4.48 5.35 23.78
N ILE A 224 -3.82 4.76 22.76
CA ILE A 224 -4.30 4.75 21.37
C ILE A 224 -5.74 4.20 21.32
N VAL A 225 -5.95 3.00 21.89
CA VAL A 225 -7.27 2.37 21.97
C VAL A 225 -8.26 3.28 22.70
N SER A 226 -7.88 3.87 23.83
CA SER A 226 -8.77 4.76 24.58
C SER A 226 -9.16 6.00 23.81
N ILE A 227 -8.27 6.60 23.02
CA ILE A 227 -8.55 7.82 22.27
C ILE A 227 -9.45 7.49 21.09
N VAL A 228 -9.09 6.48 20.29
CA VAL A 228 -9.89 6.04 19.13
C VAL A 228 -11.32 5.63 19.54
N THR A 229 -11.49 4.98 20.70
CA THR A 229 -12.83 4.54 21.14
C THR A 229 -13.71 5.66 21.70
N LYS A 230 -13.13 6.78 22.14
CA LYS A 230 -13.88 7.92 22.68
C LYS A 230 -14.45 8.84 21.60
N HIS A 231 -13.85 8.84 20.41
CA HIS A 231 -14.18 9.78 19.35
C HIS A 231 -14.74 9.02 18.14
N THR A 232 -15.90 9.45 17.64
CA THR A 232 -16.51 8.86 16.45
C THR A 232 -15.99 9.46 15.14
N ASP A 233 -15.39 10.64 15.22
CA ASP A 233 -14.81 11.35 14.09
C ASP A 233 -13.29 11.18 14.04
N VAL A 234 -12.77 10.92 12.84
CA VAL A 234 -11.35 10.67 12.62
C VAL A 234 -10.50 11.92 12.83
N ALA A 235 -11.00 13.10 12.49
CA ALA A 235 -10.26 14.35 12.66
C ALA A 235 -10.24 14.76 14.15
N GLU A 236 -11.34 14.58 14.87
CA GLU A 236 -11.36 14.75 16.33
C GLU A 236 -10.37 13.81 17.02
N SER A 237 -10.39 12.52 16.67
CA SER A 237 -9.46 11.53 17.24
C SER A 237 -8.00 11.94 17.07
N CYS A 238 -7.63 12.51 15.91
CA CYS A 238 -6.26 12.94 15.65
C CYS A 238 -5.83 14.12 16.53
N MET A 239 -6.75 15.03 16.84
CA MET A 239 -6.47 16.20 17.69
C MET A 239 -6.16 15.83 19.15
N TYR A 240 -6.74 14.73 19.66
CA TYR A 240 -6.56 14.31 21.06
C TYR A 240 -5.34 13.39 21.30
N MET A 241 -4.73 12.88 20.24
CA MET A 241 -3.40 12.28 20.33
C MET A 241 -2.38 13.42 20.19
N TYR A 242 -1.93 13.95 21.32
CA TYR A 242 -1.08 15.15 21.44
C TYR A 242 0.37 14.98 20.94
N ILE A 243 0.62 14.17 19.90
CA ILE A 243 1.95 13.65 19.50
C ILE A 243 2.12 13.69 17.95
N PRO A 244 3.35 13.73 17.37
CA PRO A 244 3.60 13.95 15.94
C PRO A 244 2.95 12.93 14.99
N SER A 245 2.63 13.41 13.78
CA SER A 245 2.32 12.68 12.55
C SER A 245 1.43 11.45 12.66
N LEU A 246 0.17 11.69 12.97
CA LEU A 246 -0.86 10.69 13.14
C LEU A 246 -1.88 10.76 12.03
N LEU A 247 -2.19 9.57 11.51
CA LEU A 247 -3.27 9.34 10.57
C LEU A 247 -4.26 8.36 11.19
N ILE A 248 -5.47 8.84 11.49
CA ILE A 248 -6.57 7.99 12.00
C ILE A 248 -7.61 7.82 10.90
N PHE A 249 -8.06 6.59 10.72
CA PHE A 249 -9.13 6.21 9.81
C PHE A 249 -10.31 5.58 10.57
N SER A 250 -11.54 5.78 10.09
CA SER A 250 -12.75 5.06 10.50
C SER A 250 -13.83 5.23 9.43
N LYS A 251 -14.51 4.15 9.04
CA LYS A 251 -15.85 4.17 8.42
C LYS A 251 -16.56 2.83 8.55
#